data_AF-A0A3G9CYQ8-F1
#
_entry.id   AF-A0A3G9CYQ8-F1
#
_cell.length_a   1.000
_cell.length_b   1.000
_cell.length_c   1.000
_cell.angle_alpha   90.00
_cell.angle_beta   90.00
_cell.angle_gamma   90.00
#
_symmetry.space_group_name_H-M   'P 1'
#
loop_
_entity.id
_entity.type
_entity.pdbx_description
1 polymer ?
#
loop_
_entity_poly.entity_id
_entity_poly.type
_entity_poly.pdbx_seq_one_letter_code
_entity_poly.pdbx_strand_id
1 'polypeptide(L)'
;MDGAKLYIDFEDSRMQQIGPEGLQAIEKTAAELCKRETEDSTARVFYFLDEIHNLPEWENWVDRLHTQGAGVFLTSSKLKSINEFSSRFEGRGKVLRLFPFSFKEFLRIKGKGIPEPGFLTPSRCDELLCMFLQYFENGGFPDVVKNGDISFCRNYFEEGLQQGAVAGYDIQKLRELAIFLISNMASEYSLDTLKKVSEIENEEIINSYLDYLEDIFLVYRVPKINVIQEDVGIEETPCKVYIGDTGFFKAVYPDYPDSLGLRFENLVFLELLRREKQVFYFQNRKECDFIIKEKDSQEVSDAIQISVCFGSPAVREREIQGLTEALEEYGLEEGLILTMDDEEIVKVESKSGKKIILVKPVWKWMLE
;
A
#
# COMPACT_ATOMS: atom_id res chain seq x y z
N MET A 1 -2.38 26.37 -15.69
CA MET A 1 -3.82 26.18 -15.44
C MET A 1 -4.40 27.57 -15.27
N ASP A 2 -4.94 28.11 -16.35
CA ASP A 2 -5.46 29.47 -16.41
C ASP A 2 -6.97 29.41 -16.15
N GLY A 3 -7.44 30.18 -15.17
CA GLY A 3 -8.80 30.11 -14.65
C GLY A 3 -8.87 30.16 -13.13
N ALA A 4 -10.08 30.34 -12.60
CA ALA A 4 -10.34 30.45 -11.17
C ALA A 4 -10.10 29.12 -10.47
N LYS A 5 -9.46 29.18 -9.30
CA LYS A 5 -9.10 28.00 -8.51
C LYS A 5 -9.80 28.09 -7.17
N LEU A 6 -10.57 27.06 -6.83
CA LEU A 6 -11.29 26.97 -5.57
C LEU A 6 -10.81 25.74 -4.80
N TYR A 7 -10.39 25.96 -3.56
CA TYR A 7 -10.04 24.90 -2.61
C TYR A 7 -11.14 24.79 -1.57
N ILE A 8 -11.58 23.57 -1.28
CA ILE A 8 -12.59 23.27 -0.27
C ILE A 8 -12.12 22.07 0.53
N ASP A 9 -12.15 22.21 1.84
CA ASP A 9 -11.80 21.18 2.80
C ASP A 9 -13.09 20.63 3.44
N PHE A 10 -13.38 19.36 3.21
CA PHE A 10 -14.55 18.67 3.76
C PHE A 10 -14.30 18.02 5.13
N GLU A 11 -13.10 18.13 5.71
CA GLU A 11 -12.89 17.87 7.14
C GLU A 11 -13.51 18.97 8.02
N ASP A 12 -13.67 20.18 7.48
CA ASP A 12 -14.34 21.26 8.19
C ASP A 12 -15.80 20.87 8.48
N SER A 13 -16.12 20.77 9.78
CA SER A 13 -17.48 20.47 10.27
C SER A 13 -18.60 21.30 9.63
N ARG A 14 -18.32 22.52 9.15
CA ARG A 14 -19.29 23.38 8.45
C ARG A 14 -19.60 22.89 7.04
N MET A 15 -18.65 22.21 6.40
CA MET A 15 -18.78 21.65 5.06
C MET A 15 -19.43 20.27 5.06
N GLN A 16 -19.28 19.50 6.15
CA GLN A 16 -19.88 18.16 6.28
C GLN A 16 -21.42 18.16 6.25
N GLN A 17 -22.05 19.27 6.65
CA GLN A 17 -23.51 19.42 6.68
C GLN A 17 -24.03 20.25 5.51
N ILE A 18 -23.21 20.48 4.48
CA ILE A 18 -23.59 21.34 3.38
C ILE A 18 -24.66 20.64 2.53
N GLY A 19 -25.87 21.20 2.54
CA GLY A 19 -26.95 20.74 1.69
C GLY A 19 -26.79 21.19 0.23
N PRO A 20 -27.74 20.79 -0.65
CA PRO A 20 -27.73 21.18 -2.06
C PRO A 20 -27.67 22.70 -2.29
N GLU A 21 -28.30 23.50 -1.43
CA GLU A 21 -28.26 24.97 -1.50
C GLU A 21 -26.86 25.53 -1.26
N GLY A 22 -26.09 24.93 -0.36
CA GLY A 22 -24.72 25.34 -0.09
C GLY A 22 -23.78 24.99 -1.24
N LEU A 23 -23.97 23.82 -1.88
CA LEU A 23 -23.23 23.45 -3.09
C LEU A 23 -23.53 24.43 -4.24
N GLN A 24 -24.79 24.85 -4.41
CA GLN A 24 -25.14 25.89 -5.38
C GLN A 24 -24.49 27.24 -5.06
N ALA A 25 -24.40 27.61 -3.78
CA ALA A 25 -23.72 28.83 -3.36
C ALA A 25 -22.21 28.79 -3.69
N ILE A 26 -21.57 27.62 -3.52
CA ILE A 26 -20.18 27.37 -3.93
C ILE A 26 -20.03 27.57 -5.44
N GLU A 27 -20.89 26.93 -6.25
CA GLU A 27 -20.87 27.06 -7.71
C GLU A 27 -21.04 28.51 -8.16
N LYS A 28 -21.99 29.24 -7.56
CA LYS A 28 -22.21 30.66 -7.85
C LYS A 28 -20.99 31.52 -7.49
N THR A 29 -20.41 31.29 -6.31
CA THR A 29 -19.21 32.01 -5.86
C THR A 29 -18.04 31.75 -6.81
N ALA A 30 -17.86 30.50 -7.25
CA ALA A 30 -16.82 30.13 -8.20
C ALA A 30 -17.01 30.82 -9.56
N ALA A 31 -18.25 30.89 -10.05
CA ALA A 31 -18.57 31.60 -11.29
C ALA A 31 -18.33 33.13 -11.17
N GLU A 32 -18.64 33.73 -10.03
CA GLU A 32 -18.36 35.15 -9.76
C GLU A 32 -16.85 35.44 -9.69
N LEU A 33 -16.06 34.56 -9.07
CA LEU A 33 -14.60 34.66 -9.04
C LEU A 33 -14.01 34.54 -10.45
N CYS A 34 -14.47 33.58 -11.24
CA CYS A 34 -14.01 33.38 -12.61
C CYS A 34 -14.20 34.65 -13.47
N LYS A 35 -15.38 35.29 -13.39
CA LYS A 35 -15.67 36.56 -14.07
C LYS A 35 -14.79 37.74 -13.64
N ARG A 36 -14.26 37.72 -12.41
CA ARG A 36 -13.38 38.77 -11.89
C ARG A 36 -11.93 38.57 -12.28
N GLU A 37 -11.47 37.32 -12.31
CA GLU A 37 -10.08 36.98 -12.60
C GLU A 37 -9.77 36.93 -14.09
N THR A 38 -10.81 36.81 -14.93
CA THR A 38 -10.65 36.70 -16.38
C THR A 38 -11.64 37.61 -17.11
N GLU A 39 -11.13 38.47 -18.00
CA GLU A 39 -11.96 39.21 -18.97
C GLU A 39 -12.51 38.28 -20.07
N ASP A 40 -11.98 37.06 -20.14
CA ASP A 40 -12.26 36.08 -21.17
C ASP A 40 -13.35 35.09 -20.73
N SER A 41 -14.43 35.02 -21.52
CA SER A 41 -15.62 34.20 -21.26
C SER A 41 -15.38 32.68 -21.31
N THR A 42 -14.17 32.25 -21.71
CA THR A 42 -13.77 30.84 -21.83
C THR A 42 -12.99 30.30 -20.63
N ALA A 43 -12.82 31.09 -19.57
CA ALA A 43 -12.06 30.69 -18.41
C ALA A 43 -12.73 29.53 -17.64
N ARG A 44 -11.94 28.48 -17.40
CA ARG A 44 -12.37 27.26 -16.72
C ARG A 44 -12.25 27.43 -15.21
N VAL A 45 -13.21 26.87 -14.46
CA VAL A 45 -13.11 26.77 -13.00
C VAL A 45 -12.41 25.46 -12.63
N PHE A 46 -11.47 25.53 -11.69
CA PHE A 46 -10.78 24.37 -11.12
C PHE A 46 -11.17 24.21 -9.66
N TYR A 47 -11.69 23.04 -9.30
CA TYR A 47 -12.05 22.65 -7.95
C TYR A 47 -11.02 21.68 -7.38
N PHE A 48 -10.48 22.01 -6.22
CA PHE A 48 -9.63 21.16 -5.40
C PHE A 48 -10.44 20.81 -4.14
N LEU A 49 -10.95 19.59 -4.11
CA LEU A 49 -11.88 19.12 -3.09
C LEU A 49 -11.14 18.13 -2.18
N ASP A 50 -10.82 18.58 -0.98
CA ASP A 50 -10.06 17.80 0.00
C ASP A 50 -11.00 16.97 0.87
N GLU A 51 -10.66 15.70 1.09
CA GLU A 51 -11.44 14.73 1.86
C GLU A 51 -12.91 14.60 1.43
N ILE A 52 -13.11 14.46 0.12
CA ILE A 52 -14.43 14.47 -0.52
C ILE A 52 -15.39 13.41 0.03
N HIS A 53 -14.86 12.34 0.61
CA HIS A 53 -15.64 11.24 1.21
C HIS A 53 -16.51 11.69 2.40
N ASN A 54 -16.17 12.83 3.03
CA ASN A 54 -16.96 13.42 4.10
C ASN A 54 -18.23 14.13 3.60
N LEU A 55 -18.36 14.38 2.29
CA LEU A 55 -19.56 14.96 1.68
C LEU A 55 -20.52 13.84 1.23
N PRO A 56 -21.74 13.74 1.78
CA PRO A 56 -22.72 12.78 1.30
C PRO A 56 -23.10 13.00 -0.17
N GLU A 57 -23.22 11.91 -0.94
CA GLU A 57 -23.58 11.92 -2.36
C GLU A 57 -22.70 12.83 -3.24
N TRP A 58 -21.43 12.99 -2.86
CA TRP A 58 -20.47 13.88 -3.53
C TRP A 58 -20.32 13.60 -5.02
N GLU A 59 -20.50 12.36 -5.44
CA GLU A 59 -20.25 11.93 -6.82
C GLU A 59 -21.27 12.56 -7.78
N ASN A 60 -22.52 12.71 -7.35
CA ASN A 60 -23.56 13.39 -8.13
C ASN A 60 -23.15 14.85 -8.42
N TRP A 61 -22.50 15.49 -7.46
CA TRP A 61 -22.05 16.87 -7.61
C TRP A 61 -20.80 16.98 -8.49
N VAL A 62 -19.81 16.14 -8.24
CA VAL A 62 -18.59 16.07 -9.07
C VAL A 62 -18.91 15.79 -10.54
N ASP A 63 -19.86 14.88 -10.82
CA ASP A 63 -20.28 14.57 -12.18
C ASP A 63 -20.89 15.78 -12.90
N ARG A 64 -21.70 16.58 -12.17
CA ARG A 64 -22.25 17.84 -12.70
C ARG A 64 -21.16 18.86 -12.97
N LEU A 65 -20.24 19.09 -12.03
CA LEU A 65 -19.13 20.04 -12.20
C LEU A 65 -18.28 19.67 -13.42
N HIS A 66 -17.94 18.39 -13.55
CA HIS A 66 -17.18 17.89 -14.69
C HIS A 66 -17.95 18.08 -16.02
N THR A 67 -19.25 17.78 -16.05
CA THR A 67 -20.11 17.96 -17.24
C THR A 67 -20.24 19.43 -17.65
N GLN A 68 -20.21 20.36 -16.70
CA GLN A 68 -20.15 21.81 -16.95
C GLN A 68 -18.77 22.28 -17.44
N GLY A 69 -17.81 21.37 -17.59
CA GLY A 69 -16.47 21.66 -18.08
C GLY A 69 -15.51 22.13 -17.00
N ALA A 70 -15.80 21.96 -15.71
CA ALA A 70 -14.84 22.28 -14.64
C ALA A 70 -13.68 21.28 -14.59
N GLY A 71 -12.50 21.72 -14.15
CA GLY A 71 -11.40 20.81 -13.78
C GLY A 71 -11.59 20.41 -12.33
N VAL A 72 -11.64 19.12 -12.03
CA VAL A 72 -11.93 18.65 -10.66
C VAL A 72 -10.78 17.77 -10.18
N PHE A 73 -10.26 18.09 -9.00
CA PHE A 73 -9.23 17.33 -8.29
C PHE A 73 -9.80 16.95 -6.94
N LEU A 74 -9.69 15.67 -6.60
CA LEU A 74 -10.24 15.10 -5.38
C LEU A 74 -9.11 14.48 -4.57
N THR A 75 -9.22 14.53 -3.25
CA THR A 75 -8.42 13.70 -2.34
C THR A 75 -9.36 12.85 -1.48
N SER A 76 -8.85 11.72 -1.02
CA SER A 76 -9.53 10.85 -0.05
C SER A 76 -8.48 10.05 0.70
N SER A 77 -8.56 10.06 2.03
CA SER A 77 -7.83 9.12 2.91
C SER A 77 -8.55 7.78 3.11
N LYS A 78 -9.66 7.54 2.38
CA LYS A 78 -10.43 6.29 2.39
C LYS A 78 -10.35 5.54 1.07
N LEU A 79 -9.96 4.26 1.11
CA LEU A 79 -9.89 3.38 -0.05
C LEU A 79 -11.27 3.14 -0.68
N LYS A 80 -12.33 3.01 0.13
CA LYS A 80 -13.71 2.81 -0.35
C LYS A 80 -14.12 3.91 -1.33
N SER A 81 -13.89 5.17 -1.01
CA SER A 81 -14.22 6.29 -1.89
C SER A 81 -13.37 6.34 -3.17
N ILE A 82 -12.14 5.84 -3.12
CA ILE A 82 -11.32 5.67 -4.33
C ILE A 82 -11.92 4.59 -5.25
N ASN A 83 -12.42 3.48 -4.67
CA ASN A 83 -13.06 2.41 -5.43
C ASN A 83 -14.41 2.86 -6.01
N GLU A 84 -15.21 3.61 -5.25
CA GLU A 84 -16.44 4.27 -5.72
C GLU A 84 -16.15 5.24 -6.87
N PHE A 85 -15.09 6.05 -6.75
CA PHE A 85 -14.66 6.92 -7.85
C PHE A 85 -14.30 6.12 -9.09
N SER A 86 -13.53 5.04 -8.93
CA SER A 86 -13.04 4.22 -10.04
C SER A 86 -14.17 3.54 -10.80
N SER A 87 -15.21 3.05 -10.11
CA SER A 87 -16.37 2.41 -10.75
C SER A 87 -17.29 3.44 -11.42
N ARG A 88 -17.52 4.59 -10.79
CA ARG A 88 -18.49 5.59 -11.26
C ARG A 88 -17.96 6.54 -12.32
N PHE A 89 -16.65 6.80 -12.29
CA PHE A 89 -15.94 7.68 -13.23
C PHE A 89 -14.96 6.92 -14.11
N GLU A 90 -15.25 5.65 -14.39
CA GLU A 90 -14.44 4.79 -15.25
C GLU A 90 -14.18 5.47 -16.61
N GLY A 91 -12.90 5.50 -17.02
CA GLY A 91 -12.46 6.16 -18.26
C GLY A 91 -12.52 7.70 -18.25
N ARG A 92 -13.04 8.33 -17.19
CA ARG A 92 -13.20 9.80 -17.07
C ARG A 92 -12.31 10.43 -16.01
N GLY A 93 -11.67 9.62 -15.18
CA GLY A 93 -10.78 10.05 -14.11
C GLY A 93 -9.46 9.30 -14.12
N LYS A 94 -8.44 9.91 -13.48
CA LYS A 94 -7.19 9.23 -13.15
C LYS A 94 -7.02 9.22 -11.65
N VAL A 95 -6.97 8.03 -11.07
CA VAL A 95 -6.63 7.83 -9.66
C VAL A 95 -5.12 7.80 -9.51
N LEU A 96 -4.60 8.57 -8.57
CA LEU A 96 -3.20 8.53 -8.16
C LEU A 96 -3.16 8.09 -6.69
N ARG A 97 -2.57 6.92 -6.43
CA ARG A 97 -2.36 6.45 -5.06
C ARG A 97 -1.05 7.03 -4.53
N LEU A 98 -1.12 7.70 -3.38
CA LEU A 98 0.04 8.26 -2.71
C LEU A 98 0.40 7.37 -1.53
N PHE A 99 1.58 6.76 -1.59
CA PHE A 99 2.12 5.94 -0.51
C PHE A 99 3.11 6.74 0.34
N PRO A 100 3.45 6.27 1.56
CA PRO A 100 4.68 6.68 2.20
C PRO A 100 5.86 6.58 1.23
N PHE A 101 6.84 7.47 1.39
CA PHE A 101 7.95 7.62 0.46
C PHE A 101 8.60 6.27 0.14
N SER A 102 8.83 6.04 -1.14
CA SER A 102 9.68 4.97 -1.63
C SER A 102 11.13 5.15 -1.15
N PHE A 103 11.94 4.10 -1.23
CA PHE A 103 13.37 4.22 -0.94
C PHE A 103 14.07 5.26 -1.84
N LYS A 104 13.64 5.37 -3.12
CA LYS A 104 14.11 6.41 -4.05
C LYS A 104 13.81 7.82 -3.54
N GLU A 105 12.60 8.05 -3.03
CA GLU A 105 12.20 9.34 -2.46
C GLU A 105 12.89 9.64 -1.14
N PHE A 106 13.05 8.62 -0.27
CA PHE A 106 13.84 8.72 0.94
C PHE A 106 15.26 9.22 0.64
N LEU A 107 15.94 8.63 -0.34
CA LEU A 107 17.28 9.06 -0.75
C LEU A 107 17.29 10.51 -1.26
N ARG A 108 16.31 10.90 -2.08
CA ARG A 108 16.17 12.27 -2.58
C ARG A 108 16.00 13.28 -1.44
N ILE A 109 15.14 12.98 -0.46
CA ILE A 109 14.92 13.83 0.72
C ILE A 109 16.17 13.93 1.59
N LYS A 110 16.95 12.84 1.71
CA LYS A 110 18.27 12.85 2.39
C LYS A 110 19.39 13.50 1.56
N GLY A 111 19.07 14.11 0.42
CA GLY A 111 20.04 14.80 -0.44
C GLY A 111 21.01 13.86 -1.16
N LYS A 112 20.62 12.59 -1.37
CA LYS A 112 21.44 11.58 -2.04
C LYS A 112 20.93 11.36 -3.46
N GLY A 113 21.85 11.39 -4.43
CA GLY A 113 21.54 11.04 -5.81
C GLY A 113 21.18 9.56 -5.96
N ILE A 114 20.19 9.26 -6.79
CA ILE A 114 19.89 7.89 -7.20
C ILE A 114 21.02 7.46 -8.15
N PRO A 115 21.75 6.37 -7.85
CA PRO A 115 22.83 5.91 -8.71
C PRO A 115 22.28 5.45 -10.07
N GLU A 116 23.07 5.60 -11.13
CA GLU A 116 22.74 4.97 -12.40
C GLU A 116 22.87 3.44 -12.30
N PRO A 117 21.98 2.67 -12.94
CA PRO A 117 22.07 1.21 -12.97
C PRO A 117 23.43 0.74 -13.49
N GLY A 118 24.07 -0.18 -12.76
CA GLY A 118 25.36 -0.77 -13.15
C GLY A 118 26.62 0.02 -12.76
N PHE A 119 26.49 1.22 -12.19
CA PHE A 119 27.63 2.05 -11.76
C PHE A 119 27.62 2.28 -10.24
N LEU A 120 27.98 1.24 -9.47
CA LEU A 120 28.11 1.32 -8.01
C LEU A 120 29.53 0.98 -7.57
N THR A 121 30.20 1.92 -6.91
CA THR A 121 31.46 1.65 -6.22
C THR A 121 31.18 0.95 -4.88
N PRO A 122 32.13 0.18 -4.32
CA PRO A 122 31.95 -0.47 -3.01
C PRO A 122 31.53 0.53 -1.91
N SER A 123 32.22 1.68 -1.83
CA SER A 123 31.87 2.73 -0.86
C SER A 123 30.46 3.28 -1.06
N ARG A 124 29.96 3.33 -2.30
CA ARG A 124 28.58 3.78 -2.57
C ARG A 124 27.57 2.71 -2.18
N CYS A 125 27.89 1.42 -2.36
CA CYS A 125 27.06 0.32 -1.86
C CYS A 125 26.91 0.40 -0.33
N ASP A 126 28.01 0.58 0.41
CA ASP A 126 27.97 0.67 1.86
C ASP A 126 27.10 1.84 2.34
N GLU A 127 27.25 3.01 1.71
CA GLU A 127 26.43 4.19 2.01
C GLU A 127 24.94 3.93 1.76
N LEU A 128 24.60 3.34 0.61
CA LEU A 128 23.21 3.03 0.24
C LEU A 128 22.61 1.96 1.15
N LEU A 129 23.40 0.96 1.57
CA LEU A 129 22.97 -0.05 2.53
C LEU A 129 22.67 0.59 3.89
N CYS A 130 23.52 1.49 4.39
CA CYS A 130 23.23 2.23 5.63
C CYS A 130 21.93 3.05 5.52
N MET A 131 21.71 3.71 4.38
CA MET A 131 20.48 4.47 4.12
C MET A 131 19.26 3.56 4.03
N PHE A 132 19.40 2.40 3.39
CA PHE A 132 18.37 1.39 3.30
C PHE A 132 17.98 0.87 4.68
N LEU A 133 18.95 0.56 5.54
CA LEU A 133 18.67 0.12 6.91
C LEU A 133 17.91 1.21 7.69
N GLN A 134 18.28 2.48 7.55
CA GLN A 134 17.51 3.57 8.18
C GLN A 134 16.07 3.66 7.66
N TYR A 135 15.87 3.48 6.36
CA TYR A 135 14.55 3.48 5.73
C TYR A 135 13.72 2.26 6.16
N PHE A 136 14.32 1.06 6.16
CA PHE A 136 13.69 -0.17 6.62
C PHE A 136 13.24 -0.07 8.09
N GLU A 137 14.06 0.58 8.92
CA GLU A 137 13.77 0.74 10.35
C GLU A 137 12.72 1.79 10.68
N ASN A 138 12.72 2.91 9.97
CA ASN A 138 11.86 4.05 10.29
C ASN A 138 10.63 4.18 9.39
N GLY A 139 10.61 3.48 8.26
CA GLY A 139 9.55 3.59 7.27
C GLY A 139 9.68 4.80 6.34
N GLY A 140 8.63 5.02 5.55
CA GLY A 140 8.56 6.03 4.49
C GLY A 140 7.73 7.26 4.83
N PHE A 141 7.10 7.34 6.00
CA PHE A 141 6.22 8.47 6.32
C PHE A 141 6.97 9.81 6.24
N PRO A 142 6.41 10.83 5.54
CA PRO A 142 7.15 12.07 5.28
C PRO A 142 7.71 12.76 6.52
N ASP A 143 6.93 12.88 7.59
CA ASP A 143 7.37 13.56 8.81
C ASP A 143 8.39 12.74 9.60
N VAL A 144 8.31 11.41 9.54
CA VAL A 144 9.32 10.52 10.13
C VAL A 144 10.65 10.67 9.39
N VAL A 145 10.61 10.66 8.06
CA VAL A 145 11.82 10.76 7.22
C VAL A 145 12.48 12.13 7.36
N LYS A 146 11.69 13.21 7.40
CA LYS A 146 12.20 14.59 7.52
C LYS A 146 12.78 14.86 8.90
N ASN A 147 12.09 14.47 9.97
CA ASN A 147 12.46 14.82 11.34
C ASN A 147 13.34 13.75 12.01
N GLY A 148 13.36 12.52 11.50
CA GLY A 148 14.07 11.40 12.11
C GLY A 148 13.44 10.93 13.42
N ASP A 149 12.13 11.12 13.57
CA ASP A 149 11.39 10.81 14.79
C ASP A 149 10.25 9.82 14.51
N ILE A 150 10.34 8.63 15.10
CA ILE A 150 9.36 7.55 14.94
C ILE A 150 8.04 7.86 15.68
N SER A 151 8.01 8.86 16.56
CA SER A 151 6.80 9.27 17.27
C SER A 151 5.69 9.71 16.31
N PHE A 152 6.04 10.25 15.14
CA PHE A 152 5.08 10.57 14.08
C PHE A 152 4.33 9.33 13.57
N CYS A 153 4.99 8.17 13.40
CA CYS A 153 4.29 6.91 13.08
C CYS A 153 3.26 6.54 14.14
N ARG A 154 3.59 6.75 15.41
CA ARG A 154 2.66 6.49 16.51
C ARG A 154 1.47 7.44 16.46
N ASN A 155 1.67 8.71 16.11
CA ASN A 155 0.59 9.67 15.96
C ASN A 155 -0.36 9.26 14.83
N TYR A 156 0.16 8.88 13.65
CA TYR A 156 -0.69 8.39 12.55
C TYR A 156 -1.50 7.14 12.94
N PHE A 157 -0.89 6.23 13.72
CA PHE A 157 -1.60 5.06 14.24
C PHE A 157 -2.74 5.46 15.18
N GLU A 158 -2.49 6.33 16.16
CA GLU A 158 -3.50 6.80 17.11
C GLU A 158 -4.61 7.62 16.42
N GLU A 159 -4.27 8.45 15.44
CA GLU A 159 -5.23 9.18 14.61
C GLU A 159 -6.15 8.21 13.85
N GLY A 160 -5.59 7.18 13.22
CA GLY A 160 -6.37 6.14 12.55
C GLY A 160 -7.32 5.39 13.49
N LEU A 161 -6.91 5.14 14.74
CA LEU A 161 -7.79 4.54 15.76
C LEU A 161 -8.90 5.49 16.20
N GLN A 162 -8.61 6.78 16.37
CA GLN A 162 -9.61 7.79 16.75
C GLN A 162 -10.67 7.96 15.66
N GLN A 163 -10.26 7.97 14.39
CA GLN A 163 -11.20 7.96 13.27
C GLN A 163 -12.11 6.72 13.28
N GLY A 164 -11.58 5.58 13.74
CA GLY A 164 -12.37 4.36 13.90
C GLY A 164 -13.41 4.50 15.00
N ALA A 165 -13.04 5.12 16.12
CA ALA A 165 -13.99 5.43 17.19
C ALA A 165 -15.12 6.37 16.72
N VAL A 166 -14.80 7.38 15.91
CA VAL A 166 -15.80 8.28 15.30
C VAL A 166 -16.72 7.51 14.35
N ALA A 167 -16.19 6.54 13.61
CA ALA A 167 -16.97 5.64 12.75
C ALA A 167 -17.77 4.57 13.51
N GLY A 168 -17.72 4.56 14.86
CA GLY A 168 -18.54 3.68 15.70
C GLY A 168 -17.86 2.36 16.12
N TYR A 169 -16.57 2.20 15.82
CA TYR A 169 -15.78 1.03 16.25
C TYR A 169 -15.36 1.16 17.72
N ASP A 170 -15.23 0.03 18.42
CA ASP A 170 -14.65 0.01 19.76
C ASP A 170 -13.13 0.24 19.64
N ILE A 171 -12.66 1.37 20.16
CA ILE A 171 -11.26 1.80 20.03
C ILE A 171 -10.28 0.82 20.68
N GLN A 172 -10.66 0.16 21.78
CA GLN A 172 -9.79 -0.78 22.47
C GLN A 172 -9.64 -2.06 21.64
N LYS A 173 -10.75 -2.61 21.17
CA LYS A 173 -10.74 -3.83 20.34
C LYS A 173 -10.06 -3.60 19.00
N LEU A 174 -10.28 -2.43 18.40
CA LEU A 174 -9.61 -2.02 17.17
C LEU A 174 -8.09 -1.91 17.37
N ARG A 175 -7.66 -1.34 18.49
CA ARG A 175 -6.25 -1.25 18.87
C ARG A 175 -5.64 -2.64 19.05
N GLU A 176 -6.29 -3.52 19.78
CA GLU A 176 -5.80 -4.88 20.03
C GLU A 176 -5.62 -5.67 18.72
N LEU A 177 -6.61 -5.59 17.82
CA LEU A 177 -6.50 -6.16 16.47
C LEU A 177 -5.34 -5.56 15.69
N ALA A 178 -5.27 -4.23 15.61
CA ALA A 178 -4.26 -3.56 14.80
C ALA A 178 -2.83 -3.88 15.31
N ILE A 179 -2.61 -3.86 16.64
CA ILE A 179 -1.33 -4.24 17.24
C ILE A 179 -0.98 -5.69 16.88
N PHE A 180 -1.93 -6.61 16.99
CA PHE A 180 -1.70 -8.02 16.67
C PHE A 180 -1.34 -8.23 15.20
N LEU A 181 -2.08 -7.61 14.28
CA LEU A 181 -1.81 -7.69 12.84
C LEU A 181 -0.45 -7.07 12.49
N ILE A 182 -0.10 -5.93 13.08
CA ILE A 182 1.22 -5.30 12.90
C ILE A 182 2.34 -6.22 13.40
N SER A 183 2.13 -6.88 14.53
CA SER A 183 3.14 -7.77 15.14
C SER A 183 3.32 -9.07 14.36
N ASN A 184 2.30 -9.48 13.59
CA ASN A 184 2.28 -10.70 12.79
C ASN A 184 2.15 -10.37 11.29
N MET A 185 2.75 -9.26 10.85
CA MET A 185 2.77 -8.91 9.42
C MET A 185 3.41 -10.02 8.58
N ALA A 186 3.10 -10.03 7.29
CA ALA A 186 3.51 -11.06 6.33
C ALA A 186 3.10 -12.51 6.71
N SER A 187 2.18 -12.67 7.66
CA SER A 187 1.70 -13.98 8.11
C SER A 187 0.22 -14.17 7.82
N GLU A 188 -0.20 -15.42 7.65
CA GLU A 188 -1.61 -15.79 7.64
C GLU A 188 -2.24 -15.57 9.03
N TYR A 189 -3.48 -15.07 9.06
CA TYR A 189 -4.28 -15.01 10.28
C TYR A 189 -5.48 -15.95 10.18
N SER A 190 -5.97 -16.42 11.33
CA SER A 190 -7.26 -17.12 11.41
C SER A 190 -8.28 -16.28 12.17
N LEU A 191 -9.55 -16.33 11.75
CA LEU A 191 -10.64 -15.63 12.43
C LEU A 191 -10.71 -16.01 13.92
N ASP A 192 -10.51 -17.29 14.25
CA ASP A 192 -10.46 -17.76 15.64
C ASP A 192 -9.37 -17.09 16.48
N THR A 193 -8.23 -16.76 15.87
CA THR A 193 -7.14 -16.04 16.57
C THR A 193 -7.53 -14.58 16.77
N LEU A 194 -8.11 -13.95 15.74
CA LEU A 194 -8.60 -12.57 15.84
C LEU A 194 -9.69 -12.44 16.91
N LYS A 195 -10.66 -13.36 16.96
CA LYS A 195 -11.71 -13.40 18.00
C LYS A 195 -11.13 -13.39 19.41
N LYS A 196 -10.11 -14.22 19.64
CA LYS A 196 -9.44 -14.34 20.95
C LYS A 196 -8.66 -13.08 21.33
N VAL A 197 -8.00 -12.47 20.36
CA VAL A 197 -7.17 -11.28 20.60
C VAL A 197 -8.03 -10.05 20.85
N SER A 198 -9.16 -9.91 20.14
CA SER A 198 -10.00 -8.71 20.18
C SER A 198 -11.23 -8.82 21.06
N GLU A 199 -11.50 -10.00 21.62
CA GLU A 199 -12.73 -10.31 22.36
C GLU A 199 -14.01 -9.98 21.55
N ILE A 200 -13.97 -10.23 20.24
CA ILE A 200 -15.12 -10.11 19.33
C ILE A 200 -15.52 -11.51 18.91
N GLU A 201 -16.73 -11.96 19.25
CA GLU A 201 -17.17 -13.33 18.93
C GLU A 201 -17.73 -13.46 17.49
N ASN A 202 -18.29 -12.37 16.95
CA ASN A 202 -18.96 -12.37 15.66
C ASN A 202 -17.95 -12.11 14.51
N GLU A 203 -17.94 -13.01 13.52
CA GLU A 203 -17.03 -12.96 12.37
C GLU A 203 -17.28 -11.76 11.44
N GLU A 204 -18.54 -11.44 11.16
CA GLU A 204 -18.91 -10.26 10.37
C GLU A 204 -18.41 -8.97 11.02
N ILE A 205 -18.46 -8.89 12.35
CA ILE A 205 -17.91 -7.75 13.09
C ILE A 205 -16.40 -7.72 12.93
N ILE A 206 -15.67 -8.84 13.06
CA ILE A 206 -14.21 -8.85 12.83
C ILE A 206 -13.87 -8.40 11.40
N ASN A 207 -14.58 -8.93 10.40
CA ASN A 207 -14.39 -8.52 9.01
C ASN A 207 -14.63 -7.03 8.83
N SER A 208 -15.63 -6.45 9.49
CA SER A 208 -15.88 -5.00 9.45
C SER A 208 -14.72 -4.18 10.05
N TYR A 209 -13.99 -4.71 11.03
CA TYR A 209 -12.79 -4.07 11.60
C TYR A 209 -11.61 -4.21 10.63
N LEU A 210 -11.42 -5.39 10.01
CA LEU A 210 -10.40 -5.60 8.98
C LEU A 210 -10.62 -4.66 7.79
N ASP A 211 -11.86 -4.57 7.30
CA ASP A 211 -12.25 -3.67 6.22
C ASP A 211 -11.96 -2.21 6.57
N TYR A 212 -12.19 -1.80 7.82
CA TYR A 212 -11.84 -0.46 8.28
C TYR A 212 -10.32 -0.22 8.25
N LEU A 213 -9.53 -1.17 8.74
CA LEU A 213 -8.07 -1.06 8.76
C LEU A 213 -7.47 -1.02 7.34
N GLU A 214 -8.08 -1.73 6.39
CA GLU A 214 -7.73 -1.60 4.97
C GLU A 214 -8.19 -0.27 4.36
N ASP A 215 -9.38 0.21 4.75
CA ASP A 215 -9.93 1.46 4.24
C ASP A 215 -9.05 2.67 4.57
N ILE A 216 -8.36 2.63 5.72
CA ILE A 216 -7.37 3.64 6.14
C ILE A 216 -5.92 3.30 5.74
N PHE A 217 -5.70 2.31 4.88
CA PHE A 217 -4.38 1.90 4.40
C PHE A 217 -3.41 1.42 5.48
N LEU A 218 -3.90 1.08 6.68
CA LEU A 218 -3.04 0.53 7.74
C LEU A 218 -2.67 -0.91 7.43
N VAL A 219 -3.64 -1.67 6.92
CA VAL A 219 -3.54 -3.10 6.64
C VAL A 219 -3.84 -3.38 5.17
N TYR A 220 -3.28 -4.45 4.63
CA TYR A 220 -3.59 -5.02 3.33
C TYR A 220 -3.73 -6.54 3.45
N ARG A 221 -4.83 -7.11 2.99
CA ARG A 221 -5.03 -8.56 2.90
C ARG A 221 -4.59 -9.04 1.52
N VAL A 222 -3.68 -10.01 1.51
CA VAL A 222 -3.18 -10.66 0.28
C VAL A 222 -3.66 -12.10 0.26
N PRO A 223 -4.56 -12.45 -0.68
CA PRO A 223 -5.10 -13.79 -0.77
C PRO A 223 -4.13 -14.75 -1.42
N LYS A 224 -4.38 -16.04 -1.20
CA LYS A 224 -3.72 -17.12 -1.93
C LYS A 224 -4.17 -17.13 -3.39
N ILE A 225 -3.22 -17.23 -4.33
CA ILE A 225 -3.48 -17.11 -5.77
C ILE A 225 -4.60 -18.03 -6.31
N ASN A 226 -4.69 -19.27 -5.81
CA ASN A 226 -5.61 -20.28 -6.33
C ASN A 226 -7.03 -20.22 -5.75
N VAL A 227 -7.32 -19.29 -4.83
CA VAL A 227 -8.65 -19.19 -4.20
C VAL A 227 -9.58 -18.24 -4.97
N ILE A 228 -9.03 -17.28 -5.72
CA ILE A 228 -9.84 -16.30 -6.48
C ILE A 228 -10.49 -16.91 -7.73
N GLN A 229 -10.02 -18.08 -8.19
CA GLN A 229 -10.63 -18.75 -9.35
C GLN A 229 -11.98 -19.44 -9.02
N GLU A 230 -12.35 -19.55 -7.75
CA GLU A 230 -13.51 -20.33 -7.30
C GLU A 230 -14.73 -19.49 -6.84
N ASP A 231 -14.75 -18.17 -7.12
CA ASP A 231 -15.84 -17.25 -6.68
C ASP A 231 -16.08 -17.24 -5.15
N VAL A 232 -15.09 -17.65 -4.36
CA VAL A 232 -15.13 -17.57 -2.89
C VAL A 232 -14.72 -16.15 -2.48
N GLY A 233 -15.54 -15.49 -1.65
CA GLY A 233 -15.25 -14.14 -1.16
C GLY A 233 -13.92 -14.07 -0.40
N ILE A 234 -13.28 -12.90 -0.39
CA ILE A 234 -12.02 -12.67 0.36
C ILE A 234 -12.19 -13.00 1.85
N GLU A 235 -13.40 -12.84 2.39
CA GLU A 235 -13.74 -13.12 3.79
C GLU A 235 -13.57 -14.59 4.21
N GLU A 236 -13.69 -15.54 3.26
CA GLU A 236 -13.51 -16.98 3.51
C GLU A 236 -12.14 -17.49 3.03
N THR A 237 -11.33 -16.59 2.46
CA THR A 237 -10.05 -16.92 1.84
C THR A 237 -8.90 -16.76 2.85
N PRO A 238 -8.03 -17.76 3.01
CA PRO A 238 -6.77 -17.59 3.73
C PRO A 238 -5.98 -16.42 3.13
N CYS A 239 -5.69 -15.43 3.98
CA CYS A 239 -4.97 -14.21 3.59
C CYS A 239 -3.76 -14.01 4.47
N LYS A 240 -2.65 -13.61 3.85
CA LYS A 240 -1.56 -12.95 4.57
C LYS A 240 -1.93 -11.50 4.83
N VAL A 241 -1.49 -10.97 5.98
CA VAL A 241 -1.68 -9.56 6.33
C VAL A 241 -0.40 -8.77 6.15
N TYR A 242 -0.47 -7.63 5.47
CA TYR A 242 0.64 -6.69 5.30
C TYR A 242 0.27 -5.31 5.85
N ILE A 243 1.28 -4.52 6.23
CA ILE A 243 1.15 -3.24 6.92
C ILE A 243 1.64 -2.12 6.02
N GLY A 244 0.89 -1.01 5.97
CA GLY A 244 1.10 0.11 5.05
C GLY A 244 2.43 0.85 5.18
N ASP A 245 3.18 0.63 6.25
CA ASP A 245 4.51 1.17 6.44
C ASP A 245 5.30 0.34 7.47
N THR A 246 6.60 0.15 7.25
CA THR A 246 7.44 -0.63 8.19
C THR A 246 7.70 0.09 9.51
N GLY A 247 7.55 1.41 9.56
CA GLY A 247 7.72 2.22 10.76
C GLY A 247 6.67 1.93 11.84
N PHE A 248 5.49 1.43 11.47
CA PHE A 248 4.44 1.09 12.44
C PHE A 248 4.87 0.03 13.45
N PHE A 249 5.65 -0.98 13.04
CA PHE A 249 6.11 -2.05 13.94
C PHE A 249 6.83 -1.50 15.16
N LYS A 250 7.87 -0.68 14.93
CA LYS A 250 8.65 -0.07 16.01
C LYS A 250 7.90 1.02 16.74
N ALA A 251 7.02 1.75 16.05
CA ALA A 251 6.25 2.82 16.66
C ALA A 251 5.24 2.29 17.68
N VAL A 252 4.57 1.18 17.37
CA VAL A 252 3.44 0.65 18.14
C VAL A 252 3.89 -0.45 19.11
N TYR A 253 4.91 -1.23 18.77
CA TYR A 253 5.34 -2.38 19.55
C TYR A 253 6.87 -2.51 19.70
N PRO A 254 7.52 -1.52 20.35
CA PRO A 254 8.99 -1.40 20.38
C PRO A 254 9.72 -2.54 21.12
N ASP A 255 9.06 -3.21 22.07
CA ASP A 255 9.66 -4.22 22.94
C ASP A 255 9.46 -5.67 22.43
N TYR A 256 8.77 -5.85 21.30
CA TYR A 256 8.50 -7.19 20.77
C TYR A 256 9.73 -7.78 20.07
N PRO A 257 9.95 -9.11 20.16
CA PRO A 257 11.00 -9.77 19.41
C PRO A 257 10.88 -9.44 17.92
N ASP A 258 11.91 -8.80 17.38
CA ASP A 258 11.92 -8.32 16.01
C ASP A 258 11.92 -9.50 15.04
N SER A 259 10.83 -9.68 14.30
CA SER A 259 10.76 -10.64 13.20
C SER A 259 11.27 -10.00 11.92
N LEU A 260 12.60 -9.92 11.82
CA LEU A 260 13.30 -9.29 10.70
C LEU A 260 12.82 -9.85 9.34
N GLY A 261 12.57 -11.15 9.25
CA GLY A 261 12.05 -11.81 8.04
C GLY A 261 10.69 -11.27 7.59
N LEU A 262 9.73 -11.21 8.51
CA LEU A 262 8.37 -10.75 8.22
C LEU A 262 8.33 -9.27 7.83
N ARG A 263 9.11 -8.42 8.52
CA ARG A 263 9.24 -7.01 8.16
C ARG A 263 9.88 -6.83 6.79
N PHE A 264 10.85 -7.67 6.45
CA PHE A 264 11.54 -7.62 5.17
C PHE A 264 10.61 -8.03 4.02
N GLU A 265 9.82 -9.08 4.20
CA GLU A 265 8.75 -9.46 3.27
C GLU A 265 7.72 -8.33 3.12
N ASN A 266 7.29 -7.71 4.22
CA ASN A 266 6.37 -6.57 4.20
C ASN A 266 6.93 -5.38 3.41
N LEU A 267 8.22 -5.08 3.55
CA LEU A 267 8.85 -3.99 2.79
C LEU A 267 8.77 -4.26 1.27
N VAL A 268 9.03 -5.50 0.85
CA VAL A 268 8.95 -5.87 -0.56
C VAL A 268 7.51 -5.80 -1.06
N PHE A 269 6.54 -6.26 -0.27
CA PHE A 269 5.11 -6.11 -0.58
C PHE A 269 4.76 -4.64 -0.88
N LEU A 270 5.18 -3.71 -0.01
CA LEU A 270 4.89 -2.28 -0.20
C LEU A 270 5.51 -1.74 -1.49
N GLU A 271 6.69 -2.21 -1.88
CA GLU A 271 7.30 -1.84 -3.15
C GLU A 271 6.55 -2.41 -4.37
N LEU A 272 6.10 -3.66 -4.29
CA LEU A 272 5.26 -4.26 -5.33
C LEU A 272 3.94 -3.49 -5.49
N LEU A 273 3.34 -3.08 -4.38
CA LEU A 273 2.12 -2.26 -4.37
C LEU A 273 2.35 -0.89 -5.02
N ARG A 274 3.48 -0.23 -4.75
CA ARG A 274 3.87 1.03 -5.43
C ARG A 274 4.06 0.85 -6.94
N ARG A 275 4.49 -0.33 -7.38
CA ARG A 275 4.63 -0.70 -8.81
C ARG A 275 3.31 -1.13 -9.46
N GLU A 276 2.19 -0.95 -8.76
CA GLU A 276 0.84 -1.30 -9.21
C GLU A 276 0.67 -2.78 -9.59
N LYS A 277 1.44 -3.67 -8.94
CA LYS A 277 1.36 -5.12 -9.17
C LYS A 277 0.18 -5.74 -8.41
N GLN A 278 -0.44 -6.75 -9.02
CA GLN A 278 -1.37 -7.61 -8.30
C GLN A 278 -0.56 -8.71 -7.61
N VAL A 279 -0.62 -8.72 -6.28
CA VAL A 279 0.21 -9.59 -5.45
C VAL A 279 -0.66 -10.66 -4.82
N PHE A 280 -0.18 -11.89 -4.89
CA PHE A 280 -0.74 -13.06 -4.23
C PHE A 280 0.38 -13.80 -3.52
N TYR A 281 0.05 -14.67 -2.57
CA TYR A 281 1.02 -15.65 -2.08
C TYR A 281 0.70 -17.05 -2.61
N PHE A 282 1.70 -17.93 -2.61
CA PHE A 282 1.56 -19.31 -3.05
C PHE A 282 1.93 -20.28 -1.93
N GLN A 283 1.08 -21.27 -1.71
CA GLN A 283 1.31 -22.32 -0.72
C GLN A 283 0.84 -23.66 -1.25
N ASN A 284 1.75 -24.60 -1.42
CA ASN A 284 1.44 -26.00 -1.70
C ASN A 284 2.19 -26.92 -0.73
N ARG A 285 3.20 -27.66 -1.19
CA ARG A 285 4.10 -28.38 -0.28
C ARG A 285 5.14 -27.45 0.33
N LYS A 286 5.52 -26.43 -0.43
CA LYS A 286 6.37 -25.31 -0.05
C LYS A 286 5.63 -24.00 -0.29
N GLU A 287 6.16 -22.97 0.34
CA GLU A 287 5.67 -21.60 0.23
C GLU A 287 6.50 -20.84 -0.80
N CYS A 288 5.83 -20.00 -1.58
CA CYS A 288 6.49 -18.90 -2.28
C CYS A 288 5.80 -17.59 -1.88
N ASP A 289 6.59 -16.63 -1.40
CA ASP A 289 6.07 -15.45 -0.72
C ASP A 289 5.18 -14.59 -1.62
N PHE A 290 5.60 -14.37 -2.88
CA PHE A 290 4.84 -13.56 -3.83
C PHE A 290 4.74 -14.19 -5.22
N ILE A 291 3.51 -14.21 -5.73
CA ILE A 291 3.18 -14.43 -7.14
C ILE A 291 2.55 -13.16 -7.69
N ILE A 292 3.02 -12.72 -8.85
CA ILE A 292 2.63 -11.46 -9.46
C ILE A 292 1.77 -11.73 -10.69
N LYS A 293 0.67 -10.98 -10.79
CA LYS A 293 -0.05 -10.77 -12.05
C LYS A 293 0.06 -9.30 -12.45
N GLU A 294 0.13 -9.06 -13.74
CA GLU A 294 0.02 -7.70 -14.28
C GLU A 294 -1.42 -7.19 -14.14
N LYS A 295 -1.58 -5.88 -13.97
CA LYS A 295 -2.84 -5.20 -13.63
C LYS A 295 -4.04 -5.57 -14.52
N ASP A 296 -3.77 -5.96 -15.77
CA ASP A 296 -4.77 -6.31 -16.79
C ASP A 296 -4.60 -7.74 -17.35
N SER A 297 -3.83 -8.59 -16.66
CA SER A 297 -3.58 -9.98 -17.09
C SER A 297 -4.00 -10.98 -16.02
N GLN A 298 -4.57 -12.10 -16.45
CA GLN A 298 -4.80 -13.25 -15.57
C GLN A 298 -3.58 -14.17 -15.50
N GLU A 299 -2.61 -13.98 -16.39
CA GLU A 299 -1.37 -14.75 -16.41
C GLU A 299 -0.44 -14.29 -15.31
N VAL A 300 0.20 -15.28 -14.67
CA VAL A 300 1.27 -15.04 -13.72
C VAL A 300 2.50 -14.57 -14.49
N SER A 301 3.04 -13.42 -14.10
CA SER A 301 4.23 -12.83 -14.74
C SER A 301 5.51 -13.19 -13.99
N ASP A 302 5.47 -13.21 -12.67
CA ASP A 302 6.66 -13.35 -11.83
C ASP A 302 6.38 -14.15 -10.55
N ALA A 303 7.43 -14.80 -10.04
CA ALA A 303 7.46 -15.38 -8.70
C ALA A 303 8.68 -14.84 -7.95
N ILE A 304 8.45 -14.41 -6.70
CA ILE A 304 9.46 -13.76 -5.87
C ILE A 304 9.47 -14.42 -4.49
N GLN A 305 10.66 -14.81 -4.04
CA GLN A 305 10.92 -15.34 -2.71
C GLN A 305 11.80 -14.39 -1.91
N ILE A 306 11.56 -14.27 -0.61
CA ILE A 306 12.23 -13.34 0.28
C ILE A 306 13.12 -14.10 1.26
N SER A 307 14.35 -13.64 1.43
CA SER A 307 15.27 -14.24 2.39
C SER A 307 16.24 -13.21 2.92
N VAL A 308 16.08 -12.81 4.19
CA VAL A 308 16.98 -11.83 4.82
C VAL A 308 18.45 -12.29 4.73
N CYS A 309 18.70 -13.57 5.05
CA CYS A 309 20.03 -14.16 5.03
C CYS A 309 20.03 -15.42 4.17
N PHE A 310 20.75 -15.42 3.04
CA PHE A 310 20.78 -16.54 2.10
C PHE A 310 22.02 -17.43 2.25
N GLY A 311 22.85 -17.19 3.26
CA GLY A 311 24.15 -17.84 3.45
C GLY A 311 24.12 -19.28 4.01
N SER A 312 23.06 -19.70 4.70
CA SER A 312 22.96 -21.06 5.25
C SER A 312 22.51 -22.05 4.17
N PRO A 313 23.19 -23.20 3.97
CA PRO A 313 22.78 -24.20 2.99
C PRO A 313 21.33 -24.67 3.14
N ALA A 314 20.87 -24.83 4.39
CA ALA A 314 19.50 -25.28 4.67
C ALA A 314 18.45 -24.21 4.34
N VAL A 315 18.74 -22.93 4.63
CA VAL A 315 17.85 -21.82 4.27
C VAL A 315 17.79 -21.68 2.76
N ARG A 316 18.96 -21.66 2.13
CA ARG A 316 19.11 -21.59 0.68
C ARG A 316 18.34 -22.68 -0.06
N GLU A 317 18.49 -23.93 0.37
CA GLU A 317 17.75 -25.06 -0.20
C GLU A 317 16.23 -24.88 -0.04
N ARG A 318 15.77 -24.44 1.13
CA ARG A 318 14.35 -24.19 1.41
C ARG A 318 13.77 -23.11 0.48
N GLU A 319 14.42 -21.95 0.38
CA GLU A 319 13.94 -20.84 -0.45
C GLU A 319 13.92 -21.20 -1.94
N ILE A 320 14.98 -21.85 -2.42
CA ILE A 320 15.07 -22.29 -3.82
C ILE A 320 13.97 -23.30 -4.12
N GLN A 321 13.71 -24.25 -3.23
CA GLN A 321 12.64 -25.24 -3.42
C GLN A 321 11.26 -24.59 -3.43
N GLY A 322 11.00 -23.63 -2.55
CA GLY A 322 9.73 -22.87 -2.51
C GLY A 322 9.47 -22.13 -3.82
N LEU A 323 10.45 -21.33 -4.25
CA LEU A 323 10.37 -20.61 -5.53
C LEU A 323 10.24 -21.57 -6.72
N THR A 324 11.05 -22.63 -6.77
CA THR A 324 11.02 -23.59 -7.89
C THR A 324 9.66 -24.29 -8.01
N GLU A 325 8.99 -24.60 -6.90
CA GLU A 325 7.64 -25.19 -6.94
C GLU A 325 6.63 -24.23 -7.58
N ALA A 326 6.70 -22.93 -7.27
CA ALA A 326 5.87 -21.92 -7.94
C ALA A 326 6.20 -21.75 -9.43
N LEU A 327 7.50 -21.74 -9.80
CA LEU A 327 7.92 -21.66 -11.20
C LEU A 327 7.45 -22.88 -12.02
N GLU A 328 7.42 -24.07 -11.42
CA GLU A 328 6.87 -25.27 -12.04
C GLU A 328 5.36 -25.17 -12.26
N GLU A 329 4.62 -24.73 -11.24
CA GLU A 329 3.16 -24.61 -11.27
C GLU A 329 2.69 -23.66 -12.37
N TYR A 330 3.35 -22.51 -12.50
CA TYR A 330 2.95 -21.45 -13.44
C TYR A 330 3.77 -21.42 -14.74
N GLY A 331 4.66 -22.40 -14.96
CA GLY A 331 5.43 -22.51 -16.20
C GLY A 331 6.46 -21.38 -16.41
N LEU A 332 6.88 -20.68 -15.36
CA LEU A 332 7.85 -19.59 -15.44
C LEU A 332 9.28 -20.14 -15.62
N GLU A 333 10.10 -19.51 -16.46
CA GLU A 333 11.50 -19.89 -16.68
C GLU A 333 12.46 -19.23 -15.68
N GLU A 334 12.09 -18.05 -15.19
CA GLU A 334 12.90 -17.21 -14.31
C GLU A 334 12.15 -16.86 -13.03
N GLY A 335 12.86 -16.79 -11.91
CA GLY A 335 12.35 -16.34 -10.62
C GLY A 335 13.35 -15.45 -9.88
N LEU A 336 12.87 -14.74 -8.87
CA LEU A 336 13.66 -13.78 -8.11
C LEU A 336 13.72 -14.17 -6.63
N ILE A 337 14.92 -14.19 -6.05
CA ILE A 337 15.13 -14.23 -4.61
C ILE A 337 15.67 -12.87 -4.18
N LEU A 338 14.97 -12.22 -3.28
CA LEU A 338 15.34 -10.93 -2.74
C LEU A 338 15.95 -11.07 -1.35
N THR A 339 17.16 -10.53 -1.19
CA THR A 339 18.00 -10.71 0.01
C THR A 339 18.49 -9.38 0.59
N MET A 340 19.13 -9.42 1.77
CA MET A 340 19.75 -8.21 2.33
C MET A 340 20.95 -7.74 1.49
N ASP A 341 21.85 -8.67 1.14
CA ASP A 341 23.17 -8.35 0.55
C ASP A 341 23.70 -9.38 -0.47
N ASP A 342 23.11 -10.57 -0.58
CA ASP A 342 23.54 -11.60 -1.53
C ASP A 342 23.15 -11.29 -2.99
N GLU A 343 24.08 -11.51 -3.94
CA GLU A 343 23.85 -11.33 -5.38
C GLU A 343 24.48 -12.44 -6.20
N GLU A 344 23.67 -13.20 -6.94
CA GLU A 344 24.14 -14.32 -7.77
C GLU A 344 23.06 -14.81 -8.75
N ILE A 345 23.45 -15.69 -9.67
CA ILE A 345 22.53 -16.39 -10.56
C ILE A 345 22.62 -17.88 -10.27
N VAL A 346 21.51 -18.48 -9.84
CA VAL A 346 21.41 -19.90 -9.55
C VAL A 346 20.67 -20.59 -10.70
N LYS A 347 21.23 -21.70 -11.19
CA LYS A 347 20.57 -22.56 -12.18
C LYS A 347 20.08 -23.82 -11.49
N VAL A 348 18.79 -24.10 -11.63
CA VAL A 348 18.14 -25.24 -10.96
C VAL A 348 17.55 -26.16 -12.01
N GLU A 349 17.78 -27.46 -11.86
CA GLU A 349 17.10 -28.48 -12.66
C GLU A 349 15.72 -28.75 -12.05
N SER A 350 14.68 -28.60 -12.85
CA SER A 350 13.28 -28.85 -12.46
C SER A 350 12.64 -29.85 -13.41
N LYS A 351 11.42 -30.33 -13.09
CA LYS A 351 10.70 -31.31 -13.92
C LYS A 351 10.38 -30.78 -15.32
N SER A 352 10.18 -29.48 -15.46
CA SER A 352 9.86 -28.81 -16.73
C SER A 352 11.10 -28.26 -17.45
N GLY A 353 12.31 -28.53 -16.94
CA GLY A 353 13.57 -28.11 -17.54
C GLY A 353 14.41 -27.26 -16.59
N LYS A 354 15.39 -26.55 -17.15
CA LYS A 354 16.26 -25.65 -16.39
C LYS A 354 15.53 -24.35 -16.05
N LYS A 355 15.62 -23.94 -14.79
CA LYS A 355 15.11 -22.66 -14.28
C LYS A 355 16.27 -21.75 -13.90
N ILE A 356 16.08 -20.44 -14.05
CA ILE A 356 17.05 -19.42 -13.65
C ILE A 356 16.48 -18.69 -12.45
N ILE A 357 17.25 -18.64 -11.36
CA ILE A 357 16.90 -17.86 -10.18
C ILE A 357 17.91 -16.72 -10.07
N LEU A 358 17.41 -15.49 -10.11
CA LEU A 358 18.19 -14.30 -9.85
C LEU A 358 18.14 -14.02 -8.36
N VAL A 359 19.28 -14.00 -7.68
CA VAL A 359 19.38 -13.56 -6.28
C VAL A 359 19.89 -12.13 -6.29
N LYS A 360 19.17 -11.22 -5.63
CA LYS A 360 19.48 -9.79 -5.67
C LYS A 360 19.22 -9.10 -4.32
N PRO A 361 20.06 -8.14 -3.91
CA PRO A 361 19.77 -7.32 -2.75
C PRO A 361 18.52 -6.46 -2.95
N VAL A 362 17.61 -6.45 -1.97
CA VAL A 362 16.35 -5.69 -2.01
C VAL A 362 16.59 -4.22 -2.30
N TRP A 363 17.57 -3.61 -1.64
CA TRP A 363 17.85 -2.19 -1.83
C TRP A 363 18.31 -1.86 -3.25
N LYS A 364 18.96 -2.77 -3.97
CA LYS A 364 19.29 -2.59 -5.39
C LYS A 364 18.03 -2.71 -6.24
N TRP A 365 17.22 -3.73 -5.98
CA TRP A 365 15.96 -3.96 -6.68
C TRP A 365 14.98 -2.78 -6.52
N MET A 366 14.91 -2.16 -5.35
CA MET A 366 14.09 -0.95 -5.10
C MET A 366 14.59 0.30 -5.84
N LEU A 367 15.84 0.30 -6.32
CA LEU A 367 16.42 1.40 -7.10
C LEU A 367 16.22 1.24 -8.61
N GLU A 368 15.75 0.08 -9.06
CA GLU A 368 15.43 -0.21 -10.48
C GLU A 368 14.22 0.58 -10.97
#